data_AF-A0A7C6W0S9-F1
#
_entry.id   AF-A0A7C6W0S9-F1
#
_cell.length_a   1.000
_cell.length_b   1.000
_cell.length_c   1.000
_cell.angle_alpha   90.00
_cell.angle_beta   90.00
_cell.angle_gamma   90.00
#
_symmetry.space_group_name_H-M   'P 1'
#
loop_
_entity.id
_entity.type
_entity.pdbx_description
1 polymer ?
#
loop_
_entity_poly.entity_id
_entity_poly.type
_entity_poly.pdbx_seq_one_letter_code
_entity_poly.pdbx_strand_id
1 'polypeptide(L)'
;MPPGLPASPLASAPVLAVSACPPSPSPPTRLAAASGNRCGHVPGAPRFDRVNLPEDANHARPALIGKAIAKLRDYYQSPRETRWDELSQGERQQRLERQIQAVGGPDTSAGRALTARLARWRQQRSERREAVVAVLSVLLAYTDIATLTVAVPSGGDWLGLSVPWLAERTGLSPSRVKRALATLTRAHLLASTGMGRHFDRRRRRWLGAGWGPVRRLSFQLVRALGLEVSWDRERRRKNRQASAPSRSPSPPTPVPTTGRRPGDDRSNAANGRATTVPPHFAPPAVPTPAEQREPVQTLRQRLGARAASSAAERHAVAERNRRIAELLAEGLTPAEIRQRLDDAPQPP
;
A
#
# COMPACT_ATOMS: atom_id res chain seq x y z
N MET A 1 -61.11 52.15 44.93
CA MET A 1 -60.58 52.57 46.24
C MET A 1 -59.76 51.43 46.84
N PRO A 2 -58.44 51.36 46.64
CA PRO A 2 -57.56 50.54 47.46
C PRO A 2 -56.73 51.41 48.43
N PRO A 3 -56.57 51.01 49.70
CA PRO A 3 -55.40 51.32 50.51
C PRO A 3 -54.55 50.04 50.65
N GLY A 4 -53.25 50.03 50.90
CA GLY A 4 -52.24 51.01 51.23
C GLY A 4 -50.96 50.23 51.53
N LEU A 5 -49.80 50.79 51.18
CA LEU A 5 -48.47 50.26 51.50
C LEU A 5 -48.19 50.33 53.02
N PRO A 6 -47.21 49.55 53.51
CA PRO A 6 -46.03 50.18 54.14
C PRO A 6 -44.71 49.47 53.75
N ALA A 7 -43.69 50.19 53.28
CA ALA A 7 -42.60 50.86 54.02
C ALA A 7 -41.44 49.93 54.45
N SER A 8 -40.25 50.19 53.88
CA SER A 8 -38.94 49.60 54.22
C SER A 8 -38.39 50.13 55.56
N PRO A 9 -37.34 49.51 56.14
CA PRO A 9 -36.03 50.17 56.09
C PRO A 9 -34.76 49.28 56.04
N LEU A 10 -33.73 49.86 55.41
CA LEU A 10 -32.26 49.82 55.60
C LEU A 10 -31.59 48.74 56.48
N ALA A 11 -30.55 48.08 55.93
CA ALA A 11 -29.31 47.76 56.66
C ALA A 11 -28.10 47.50 55.73
N SER A 12 -27.14 48.42 55.84
CA SER A 12 -25.67 48.40 55.71
C SER A 12 -24.90 47.20 55.14
N ALA A 13 -23.93 47.53 54.28
CA ALA A 13 -22.84 46.68 53.80
C ALA A 13 -21.76 46.41 54.88
N PRO A 14 -20.93 45.37 54.68
CA PRO A 14 -19.50 45.55 54.89
C PRO A 14 -18.64 45.06 53.71
N VAL A 15 -17.59 45.85 53.47
CA VAL A 15 -16.49 45.63 52.53
C VAL A 15 -15.50 44.64 53.16
N LEU A 16 -15.11 43.58 52.44
CA LEU A 16 -13.91 42.80 52.78
C LEU A 16 -13.11 42.39 51.53
N ALA A 17 -11.92 43.00 51.47
CA ALA A 17 -10.61 42.48 51.05
C ALA A 17 -10.51 41.58 49.79
N VAL A 18 -9.98 42.19 48.73
CA VAL A 18 -9.35 41.52 47.59
C VAL A 18 -8.06 40.85 48.06
N SER A 19 -8.05 39.52 48.13
CA SER A 19 -6.84 38.72 48.30
C SER A 19 -6.29 38.34 46.92
N ALA A 20 -5.11 38.87 46.59
CA ALA A 20 -4.41 38.62 45.34
C ALA A 20 -3.71 37.24 45.39
N CYS A 21 -4.26 36.27 44.66
CA CYS A 21 -3.55 35.02 44.30
C CYS A 21 -2.77 35.22 43.00
N PRO A 22 -1.54 34.68 42.88
CA PRO A 22 -0.73 34.80 41.66
C PRO A 22 -1.34 33.98 40.50
N PRO A 23 -1.13 34.40 39.23
CA PRO A 23 -1.69 33.70 38.08
C PRO A 23 -1.03 32.33 37.91
N SER A 24 -1.84 31.28 38.03
CA SER A 24 -1.48 29.93 37.64
C SER A 24 -1.19 29.89 36.13
N PRO A 25 -0.10 29.23 35.68
CA PRO A 25 0.21 29.16 34.25
C PRO A 25 -0.89 28.39 33.53
N SER A 26 -1.59 29.09 32.64
CA SER A 26 -2.66 28.52 31.83
C SER A 26 -2.12 27.33 31.03
N PRO A 27 -2.81 26.17 31.01
CA PRO A 27 -2.42 25.08 30.15
C PRO A 27 -2.50 25.56 28.69
N PRO A 28 -1.61 25.08 27.79
CA PRO A 28 -1.58 25.55 26.42
C PRO A 28 -2.94 25.37 25.78
N THR A 29 -3.44 26.48 25.25
CA THR A 29 -4.67 26.66 24.50
C THR A 29 -4.90 25.49 23.54
N ARG A 30 -5.69 24.50 23.96
CA ARG A 30 -6.28 23.54 23.03
C ARG A 30 -7.38 24.28 22.27
N LEU A 31 -6.98 25.01 21.24
CA LEU A 31 -7.89 25.48 20.20
C LEU A 31 -8.27 24.27 19.32
N ALA A 32 -8.95 23.30 19.94
CA ALA A 32 -9.60 22.21 19.23
C ALA A 32 -10.94 22.75 18.71
N ALA A 33 -10.89 23.45 17.58
CA ALA A 33 -12.07 23.84 16.85
C ALA A 33 -12.93 22.60 16.55
N ALA A 34 -14.12 22.58 17.14
CA ALA A 34 -15.15 21.59 16.94
C ALA A 34 -15.63 21.63 15.49
N SER A 35 -15.14 20.70 14.66
CA SER A 35 -15.64 20.44 13.31
C SER A 35 -15.58 18.94 13.02
N GLY A 36 -16.68 18.25 13.32
CA GLY A 36 -17.29 17.20 12.51
C GLY A 36 -16.55 15.90 12.14
N ASN A 37 -15.22 15.79 12.13
CA ASN A 37 -14.52 14.53 11.84
C ASN A 37 -13.17 14.47 12.59
N ARG A 38 -13.11 13.73 13.70
CA ARG A 38 -11.89 13.43 14.48
C ARG A 38 -10.89 12.51 13.75
N CYS A 39 -10.87 12.54 12.41
CA CYS A 39 -10.01 11.68 11.58
C CYS A 39 -8.57 12.23 11.45
N GLY A 40 -8.34 13.49 11.86
CA GLY A 40 -7.02 14.14 11.77
C GLY A 40 -6.52 14.32 10.34
N HIS A 41 -7.40 14.23 9.33
CA HIS A 41 -7.06 14.44 7.92
C HIS A 41 -6.99 15.93 7.60
N VAL A 42 -5.92 16.35 6.92
CA VAL A 42 -5.73 17.71 6.45
C VAL A 42 -5.78 17.69 4.92
N PRO A 43 -6.80 18.28 4.27
CA PRO A 43 -6.96 18.18 2.81
C PRO A 43 -5.77 18.69 2.00
N GLY A 44 -5.10 19.76 2.46
CA GLY A 44 -3.93 20.35 1.82
C GLY A 44 -2.62 19.58 2.04
N ALA A 45 -2.60 18.62 2.97
CA ALA A 45 -1.43 17.79 3.29
C ALA A 45 -1.85 16.31 3.39
N PRO A 46 -2.22 15.66 2.27
CA PRO A 46 -2.57 14.25 2.27
C PRO A 46 -1.37 13.38 2.62
N ARG A 47 -1.59 12.33 3.40
CA ARG A 47 -0.54 11.50 3.99
C ARG A 47 -0.13 10.33 3.10
N PHE A 48 0.28 10.63 1.86
CA PHE A 48 0.72 9.59 0.91
C PHE A 48 2.11 9.02 1.24
N ASP A 49 2.90 9.76 1.98
CA ASP A 49 4.20 9.39 2.56
C ASP A 49 4.10 8.23 3.57
N ARG A 50 2.96 8.09 4.26
CA ARG A 50 2.72 6.98 5.20
C ARG A 50 2.57 5.62 4.54
N VAL A 51 2.45 5.58 3.21
CA VAL A 51 2.39 4.33 2.48
C VAL A 51 3.79 3.72 2.48
N ASN A 52 4.01 2.79 3.40
CA ASN A 52 5.25 2.03 3.46
C ASN A 52 5.21 0.93 2.39
N LEU A 53 5.87 1.21 1.26
CA LEU A 53 6.16 0.21 0.24
C LEU A 53 7.56 -0.34 0.55
N PRO A 54 7.73 -1.65 0.80
CA PRO A 54 9.07 -2.18 1.00
C PRO A 54 9.93 -1.91 -0.24
N GLU A 55 11.18 -1.49 -0.04
CA GLU A 55 12.16 -1.27 -1.12
C GLU A 55 12.30 -2.53 -2.00
N ASP A 56 12.17 -3.71 -1.38
CA ASP A 56 12.25 -5.04 -2.01
C ASP A 56 10.92 -5.58 -2.54
N ALA A 57 9.82 -4.81 -2.49
CA ALA A 57 8.47 -5.36 -2.62
C ALA A 57 8.14 -5.96 -4.01
N ASN A 58 9.06 -5.92 -4.96
CA ASN A 58 9.31 -6.90 -6.02
C ASN A 58 10.47 -6.27 -6.82
N HIS A 59 11.70 -6.75 -6.63
CA HIS A 59 12.93 -6.19 -7.22
C HIS A 59 12.91 -6.18 -8.76
N ALA A 60 11.97 -6.92 -9.38
CA ALA A 60 11.68 -6.89 -10.81
C ALA A 60 10.52 -5.94 -11.18
N ARG A 61 10.24 -4.90 -10.38
CA ARG A 61 9.20 -3.92 -10.68
C ARG A 61 9.60 -3.04 -11.86
N PRO A 62 8.85 -3.07 -12.96
CA PRO A 62 9.10 -2.13 -14.04
C PRO A 62 8.80 -0.72 -13.55
N ALA A 63 9.60 0.25 -13.97
CA ALA A 63 9.44 1.67 -13.63
C ALA A 63 8.01 2.20 -13.89
N LEU A 64 7.27 1.53 -14.77
CA LEU A 64 5.86 1.78 -15.04
C LEU A 64 4.96 1.74 -13.80
N ILE A 65 5.19 0.83 -12.85
CA ILE A 65 4.39 0.76 -11.62
C ILE A 65 4.60 2.01 -10.76
N GLY A 66 5.86 2.48 -10.64
CA GLY A 66 6.17 3.74 -9.96
C GLY A 66 5.48 4.93 -10.63
N LYS A 67 5.49 4.98 -11.97
CA LYS A 67 4.76 5.99 -12.75
C LYS A 67 3.25 5.94 -12.51
N ALA A 68 2.67 4.74 -12.42
CA ALA A 68 1.25 4.55 -12.12
C ALA A 68 0.90 5.07 -10.71
N ILE A 69 1.71 4.75 -9.70
CA ILE A 69 1.54 5.25 -8.33
C ILE A 69 1.65 6.76 -8.27
N ALA A 70 2.61 7.37 -8.98
CA ALA A 70 2.73 8.83 -9.06
C ALA A 70 1.47 9.48 -9.65
N LYS A 71 0.98 8.95 -10.79
CA LYS A 71 -0.24 9.44 -11.46
C LYS A 71 -1.53 9.24 -10.66
N LEU A 72 -1.57 8.33 -9.68
CA LEU A 72 -2.74 8.21 -8.80
C LEU A 72 -2.98 9.47 -7.96
N ARG A 73 -1.95 10.29 -7.73
CA ARG A 73 -2.09 11.55 -6.98
C ARG A 73 -2.97 12.54 -7.73
N ASP A 74 -3.04 12.45 -9.07
CA ASP A 74 -3.92 13.26 -9.91
C ASP A 74 -5.39 13.10 -9.50
N TYR A 75 -5.84 11.89 -9.16
CA TYR A 75 -7.21 11.65 -8.70
C TYR A 75 -7.54 12.45 -7.42
N TYR A 76 -6.58 12.57 -6.51
CA TYR A 76 -6.78 13.33 -5.28
C TYR A 76 -6.86 14.84 -5.56
N GLN A 77 -6.10 15.35 -6.51
CA GLN A 77 -6.09 16.77 -6.85
C GLN A 77 -7.31 17.14 -7.71
N SER A 78 -7.60 16.34 -8.72
CA SER A 78 -8.58 16.59 -9.78
C SER A 78 -9.63 15.47 -9.87
N PRO A 79 -10.48 15.26 -8.85
CA PRO A 79 -11.45 14.15 -8.83
C PRO A 79 -12.60 14.30 -9.82
N ARG A 80 -12.72 15.48 -10.46
CA ARG A 80 -13.79 15.86 -11.40
C ARG A 80 -13.50 15.52 -12.85
N GLU A 81 -12.27 15.11 -13.15
CA GLU A 81 -11.95 14.69 -14.51
C GLU A 81 -12.75 13.44 -14.85
N THR A 82 -13.30 13.38 -16.06
CA THR A 82 -14.23 12.33 -16.50
C THR A 82 -13.64 10.92 -16.33
N ARG A 83 -12.33 10.77 -16.48
CA ARG A 83 -11.62 9.50 -16.27
C ARG A 83 -11.73 8.94 -14.83
N TRP A 84 -12.12 9.78 -13.87
CA TRP A 84 -12.32 9.41 -12.47
C TRP A 84 -13.79 9.32 -12.06
N ASP A 85 -14.74 9.52 -12.98
CA ASP A 85 -16.16 9.58 -12.63
C ASP A 85 -16.67 8.32 -11.95
N GLU A 86 -16.29 7.13 -12.43
CA GLU A 86 -16.66 5.85 -11.79
C GLU A 86 -16.16 5.78 -10.34
N LEU A 87 -14.92 6.22 -10.09
CA LEU A 87 -14.31 6.19 -8.77
C LEU A 87 -14.90 7.25 -7.82
N SER A 88 -15.23 8.42 -8.37
CA SER A 88 -15.79 9.57 -7.64
C SER A 88 -17.29 9.43 -7.36
N GLN A 89 -18.08 8.98 -8.34
CA GLN A 89 -19.54 9.00 -8.34
C GLN A 89 -20.20 7.62 -8.30
N GLY A 90 -19.54 6.54 -8.70
CA GLY A 90 -20.17 5.23 -8.90
C GLY A 90 -20.97 4.72 -7.69
N GLU A 91 -20.41 4.79 -6.48
CA GLU A 91 -21.13 4.38 -5.26
C GLU A 91 -22.37 5.26 -4.98
N ARG A 92 -22.26 6.56 -5.25
CA ARG A 92 -23.38 7.49 -5.07
C ARG A 92 -24.47 7.20 -6.08
N GLN A 93 -24.10 6.96 -7.33
CA GLN A 93 -25.00 6.61 -8.42
C GLN A 93 -25.76 5.32 -8.10
N GLN A 94 -25.05 4.23 -7.82
CA GLN A 94 -25.65 2.95 -7.46
C GLN A 94 -26.59 3.04 -6.24
N ARG A 95 -26.26 3.88 -5.25
CA ARG A 95 -27.15 4.10 -4.09
C ARG A 95 -28.43 4.83 -4.49
N LEU A 96 -28.33 5.87 -5.33
CA LEU A 96 -29.49 6.64 -5.76
C LEU A 96 -30.36 5.83 -6.73
N GLU A 97 -29.77 5.09 -7.66
CA GLU A 97 -30.50 4.19 -8.56
C GLU A 97 -31.30 3.15 -7.76
N ARG A 98 -30.70 2.50 -6.76
CA ARG A 98 -31.44 1.60 -5.87
C ARG A 98 -32.58 2.28 -5.12
N GLN A 99 -32.39 3.53 -4.69
CA GLN A 99 -33.46 4.30 -4.04
C GLN A 99 -34.57 4.65 -5.02
N ILE A 100 -34.25 5.01 -6.27
CA ILE A 100 -35.23 5.28 -7.33
C ILE A 100 -36.06 4.03 -7.60
N GLN A 101 -35.43 2.86 -7.72
CA GLN A 101 -36.14 1.60 -7.90
C GLN A 101 -37.04 1.26 -6.70
N ALA A 102 -36.54 1.48 -5.48
CA ALA A 102 -37.31 1.20 -4.26
C ALA A 102 -38.56 2.09 -4.09
N VAL A 103 -38.60 3.30 -4.66
CA VAL A 103 -39.76 4.19 -4.62
C VAL A 103 -40.74 3.99 -5.78
N GLY A 104 -40.55 2.95 -6.60
CA GLY A 104 -41.43 2.65 -7.74
C GLY A 104 -41.00 3.28 -9.07
N GLY A 105 -39.74 3.69 -9.20
CA GLY A 105 -39.18 4.18 -10.46
C GLY A 105 -39.11 5.71 -10.58
N PRO A 106 -38.54 6.22 -11.69
CA PRO A 106 -38.24 7.63 -11.89
C PRO A 106 -39.49 8.52 -12.08
N ASP A 107 -40.63 7.94 -12.48
CA ASP A 107 -41.86 8.67 -12.79
C ASP A 107 -42.68 9.08 -11.55
N THR A 108 -42.32 8.55 -10.38
CA THR A 108 -42.90 8.98 -9.11
C THR A 108 -42.36 10.36 -8.72
N SER A 109 -43.12 11.13 -7.92
CA SER A 109 -42.64 12.43 -7.42
C SER A 109 -41.32 12.30 -6.63
N ALA A 110 -41.22 11.27 -5.79
CA ALA A 110 -40.00 10.92 -5.07
C ALA A 110 -38.86 10.48 -6.01
N GLY A 111 -39.18 9.68 -7.02
CA GLY A 111 -38.24 9.23 -8.06
C GLY A 111 -37.65 10.38 -8.86
N ARG A 112 -38.48 11.36 -9.27
CA ARG A 112 -38.01 12.59 -9.93
C ARG A 112 -37.03 13.38 -9.07
N ALA A 113 -37.33 13.55 -7.79
CA ALA A 113 -36.43 14.25 -6.87
C ALA A 113 -35.07 13.53 -6.69
N LEU A 114 -35.10 12.19 -6.60
CA LEU A 114 -33.88 11.38 -6.55
C LEU A 114 -33.09 11.41 -7.86
N THR A 115 -33.77 11.45 -9.00
CA THR A 115 -33.15 11.58 -10.33
C THR A 115 -32.48 12.94 -10.51
N ALA A 116 -33.15 14.03 -10.11
CA ALA A 116 -32.53 15.36 -10.07
C ALA A 116 -31.33 15.41 -9.11
N ARG A 117 -31.38 14.64 -8.01
CA ARG A 117 -30.21 14.46 -7.15
C ARG A 117 -29.13 13.67 -7.86
N LEU A 118 -29.43 12.59 -8.58
CA LEU A 118 -28.46 11.77 -9.30
C LEU A 118 -27.64 12.60 -10.28
N ALA A 119 -28.31 13.42 -11.10
CA ALA A 119 -27.68 14.29 -12.10
C ALA A 119 -26.65 15.30 -11.53
N ARG A 120 -26.75 15.66 -10.25
CA ARG A 120 -25.81 16.60 -9.61
C ARG A 120 -24.50 15.92 -9.22
N TRP A 121 -23.40 16.36 -9.81
CA TRP A 121 -22.05 15.93 -9.42
C TRP A 121 -21.73 16.35 -7.98
N ARG A 122 -21.20 15.43 -7.15
CA ARG A 122 -20.83 15.74 -5.77
C ARG A 122 -19.45 15.20 -5.45
N GLN A 123 -18.56 16.09 -4.99
CA GLN A 123 -17.21 15.69 -4.63
C GLN A 123 -17.19 14.69 -3.48
N GLN A 124 -16.43 13.62 -3.66
CA GLN A 124 -16.09 12.70 -2.59
C GLN A 124 -15.21 13.42 -1.56
N ARG A 125 -15.50 13.24 -0.27
CA ARG A 125 -14.71 13.81 0.83
C ARG A 125 -13.22 13.49 0.63
N SER A 126 -12.34 14.48 0.86
CA SER A 126 -10.89 14.33 0.68
C SER A 126 -10.31 13.18 1.50
N GLU A 127 -10.75 12.99 2.74
CA GLU A 127 -10.35 11.86 3.60
C GLU A 127 -10.58 10.49 2.92
N ARG A 128 -11.70 10.35 2.20
CA ARG A 128 -12.03 9.11 1.51
C ARG A 128 -11.16 8.93 0.26
N ARG A 129 -10.92 10.01 -0.48
CA ARG A 129 -10.02 10.01 -1.64
C ARG A 129 -8.59 9.65 -1.25
N GLU A 130 -8.09 10.22 -0.16
CA GLU A 130 -6.78 9.88 0.42
C GLU A 130 -6.69 8.37 0.71
N ALA A 131 -7.70 7.81 1.38
CA ALA A 131 -7.72 6.39 1.72
C ALA A 131 -7.72 5.49 0.46
N VAL A 132 -8.48 5.87 -0.58
CA VAL A 132 -8.52 5.17 -1.85
C VAL A 132 -7.15 5.20 -2.54
N VAL A 133 -6.50 6.37 -2.62
CA VAL A 133 -5.17 6.51 -3.23
C VAL A 133 -4.11 5.72 -2.47
N ALA A 134 -4.13 5.76 -1.14
CA ALA A 134 -3.17 5.02 -0.32
C ALA A 134 -3.31 3.50 -0.53
N VAL A 135 -4.54 2.97 -0.47
CA VAL A 135 -4.79 1.54 -0.71
C VAL A 135 -4.41 1.16 -2.14
N LEU A 136 -4.80 1.95 -3.14
CA LEU A 136 -4.54 1.64 -4.54
C LEU A 136 -3.04 1.70 -4.88
N SER A 137 -2.28 2.59 -4.23
CA SER A 137 -0.82 2.64 -4.32
C SER A 137 -0.19 1.32 -3.85
N VAL A 138 -0.65 0.77 -2.72
CA VAL A 138 -0.18 -0.54 -2.24
C VAL A 138 -0.62 -1.65 -3.20
N LEU A 139 -1.85 -1.65 -3.70
CA LEU A 139 -2.28 -2.68 -4.66
C LEU A 139 -1.42 -2.66 -5.93
N LEU A 140 -1.16 -1.48 -6.51
CA LEU A 140 -0.32 -1.32 -7.70
C LEU A 140 1.09 -1.84 -7.48
N ALA A 141 1.67 -1.56 -6.32
CA ALA A 141 2.98 -2.07 -5.94
C ALA A 141 3.06 -3.61 -6.08
N TYR A 142 2.00 -4.33 -5.69
CA TYR A 142 1.94 -5.79 -5.76
C TYR A 142 1.22 -6.32 -7.00
N THR A 143 1.11 -5.50 -8.05
CA THR A 143 0.43 -5.90 -9.30
C THR A 143 1.40 -6.55 -10.28
N ASP A 144 1.04 -7.73 -10.75
CA ASP A 144 1.65 -8.33 -11.92
C ASP A 144 1.17 -7.64 -13.21
N ILE A 145 2.10 -7.11 -14.01
CA ILE A 145 1.77 -6.37 -15.24
C ILE A 145 1.05 -7.23 -16.29
N ALA A 146 1.38 -8.53 -16.38
CA ALA A 146 0.87 -9.40 -17.42
C ALA A 146 -0.60 -9.80 -17.19
N THR A 147 -1.00 -9.96 -15.93
CA THR A 147 -2.33 -10.46 -15.55
C THR A 147 -3.17 -9.44 -14.79
N LEU A 148 -2.59 -8.31 -14.39
CA LEU A 148 -3.15 -7.35 -13.43
C LEU A 148 -3.50 -7.95 -12.07
N THR A 149 -2.96 -9.13 -11.78
CA THR A 149 -3.21 -9.83 -10.52
C THR A 149 -2.43 -9.17 -9.40
N VAL A 150 -3.10 -8.91 -8.28
CA VAL A 150 -2.53 -8.30 -7.07
C VAL A 150 -2.31 -9.39 -6.04
N ALA A 151 -1.05 -9.82 -5.91
CA ALA A 151 -0.64 -10.85 -4.98
C ALA A 151 0.89 -10.88 -4.82
N VAL A 152 1.35 -11.52 -3.76
CA VAL A 152 2.75 -11.89 -3.58
C VAL A 152 2.96 -13.29 -4.16
N PRO A 153 3.91 -13.51 -5.08
CA PRO A 153 4.23 -14.85 -5.57
C PRO A 153 4.85 -15.70 -4.44
N SER A 154 4.41 -16.95 -4.28
CA SER A 154 4.91 -17.86 -3.24
C SER A 154 4.91 -19.31 -3.72
N GLY A 155 6.09 -19.86 -4.00
CA GLY A 155 6.27 -21.31 -4.18
C GLY A 155 5.40 -21.96 -5.26
N GLY A 156 5.03 -21.23 -6.31
CA GLY A 156 4.15 -21.71 -7.40
C GLY A 156 2.72 -21.15 -7.36
N ASP A 157 2.33 -20.51 -6.26
CA ASP A 157 0.98 -19.96 -6.06
C ASP A 157 0.98 -18.45 -5.75
N TRP A 158 -0.21 -17.86 -5.66
CA TRP A 158 -0.41 -16.43 -5.37
C TRP A 158 -0.97 -16.20 -3.96
N LEU A 159 -0.30 -15.37 -3.16
CA LEU A 159 -0.76 -14.96 -1.84
C LEU A 159 -1.45 -13.59 -1.90
N GLY A 160 -2.76 -13.55 -1.63
CA GLY A 160 -3.52 -12.31 -1.66
C GLY A 160 -3.27 -11.40 -0.46
N LEU A 161 -3.49 -10.10 -0.64
CA LEU A 161 -3.23 -9.09 0.39
C LEU A 161 -4.39 -8.98 1.39
N SER A 162 -4.13 -9.23 2.67
CA SER A 162 -5.16 -9.18 3.73
C SER A 162 -5.46 -7.74 4.15
N VAL A 163 -6.65 -7.50 4.71
CA VAL A 163 -7.01 -6.16 5.23
C VAL A 163 -6.09 -5.69 6.35
N PRO A 164 -5.76 -6.51 7.38
CA PRO A 164 -4.81 -6.10 8.42
C PRO A 164 -3.44 -5.71 7.83
N TRP A 165 -2.96 -6.49 6.87
CA TRP A 165 -1.67 -6.23 6.22
C TRP A 165 -1.69 -4.92 5.39
N LEU A 166 -2.78 -4.65 4.66
CA LEU A 166 -2.97 -3.38 3.96
C LEU A 166 -3.08 -2.19 4.93
N ALA A 167 -3.72 -2.37 6.08
CA ALA A 167 -3.84 -1.33 7.11
C ALA A 167 -2.47 -0.94 7.68
N GLU A 168 -1.64 -1.93 8.00
CA GLU A 168 -0.26 -1.71 8.45
C GLU A 168 0.56 -0.93 7.40
N ARG A 169 0.48 -1.33 6.12
CA ARG A 169 1.24 -0.70 5.02
C ARG A 169 0.78 0.70 4.66
N THR A 170 -0.50 1.01 4.86
CA THR A 170 -1.07 2.33 4.53
C THR A 170 -1.12 3.28 5.72
N GLY A 171 -0.94 2.78 6.95
CA GLY A 171 -1.19 3.54 8.18
C GLY A 171 -2.66 3.93 8.38
N LEU A 172 -3.59 3.29 7.66
CA LEU A 172 -5.03 3.52 7.78
C LEU A 172 -5.66 2.53 8.76
N SER A 173 -6.80 2.90 9.35
CA SER A 173 -7.57 1.93 10.13
C SER A 173 -8.14 0.82 9.23
N PRO A 174 -8.33 -0.42 9.75
CA PRO A 174 -8.90 -1.52 8.98
C PRO A 174 -10.27 -1.18 8.34
N SER A 175 -11.08 -0.37 9.02
CA SER A 175 -12.37 0.11 8.50
C SER A 175 -12.21 1.04 7.30
N ARG A 176 -11.22 1.96 7.30
CA ARG A 176 -10.92 2.82 6.14
C ARG A 176 -10.42 2.00 4.96
N VAL A 177 -9.57 1.00 5.20
CA VAL A 177 -9.11 0.06 4.16
C VAL A 177 -10.28 -0.72 3.55
N LYS A 178 -11.15 -1.32 4.38
CA LYS A 178 -12.34 -2.03 3.89
C LYS A 178 -13.23 -1.14 3.03
N ARG A 179 -13.47 0.10 3.47
CA ARG A 179 -14.25 1.08 2.70
C ARG A 179 -13.59 1.46 1.39
N ALA A 180 -12.27 1.66 1.37
CA ALA A 180 -11.52 1.94 0.16
C ALA A 180 -11.61 0.77 -0.84
N LEU A 181 -11.37 -0.46 -0.39
CA LEU A 181 -11.53 -1.66 -1.22
C LEU A 181 -12.95 -1.78 -1.78
N ALA A 182 -13.98 -1.57 -0.95
CA ALA A 182 -15.36 -1.60 -1.41
C ALA A 182 -15.66 -0.49 -2.44
N THR A 183 -15.03 0.68 -2.32
CA THR A 183 -15.14 1.76 -3.31
C THR A 183 -14.55 1.32 -4.64
N LEU A 184 -13.35 0.75 -4.63
CA LEU A 184 -12.66 0.26 -5.83
C LEU A 184 -13.45 -0.86 -6.53
N THR A 185 -14.04 -1.77 -5.76
CA THR A 185 -14.89 -2.84 -6.31
C THR A 185 -16.18 -2.31 -6.91
N ARG A 186 -16.84 -1.34 -6.26
CA ARG A 186 -18.06 -0.71 -6.82
C ARG A 186 -17.78 0.14 -8.07
N ALA A 187 -16.59 0.72 -8.16
CA ALA A 187 -16.13 1.44 -9.35
C ALA A 187 -15.59 0.50 -10.45
N HIS A 188 -15.76 -0.82 -10.31
CA HIS A 188 -15.27 -1.82 -11.26
C HIS A 188 -13.76 -1.80 -11.54
N LEU A 189 -12.98 -1.15 -10.66
CA LEU A 189 -11.52 -1.06 -10.78
C LEU A 189 -10.81 -2.26 -10.13
N LEU A 190 -11.50 -3.01 -9.26
CA LEU A 190 -10.93 -4.11 -8.49
C LEU A 190 -11.90 -5.27 -8.36
N ALA A 191 -11.52 -6.44 -8.89
CA ALA A 191 -12.24 -7.70 -8.71
C ALA A 191 -11.49 -8.61 -7.73
N SER A 192 -12.23 -9.33 -6.87
CA SER A 192 -11.65 -10.42 -6.07
C SER A 192 -11.76 -11.72 -6.86
N THR A 193 -10.63 -12.36 -7.19
CA THR A 193 -10.59 -13.57 -8.04
C THR A 193 -10.44 -14.86 -7.23
N GLY A 194 -10.13 -14.77 -5.93
CA GLY A 194 -9.99 -15.92 -5.05
C GLY A 194 -10.45 -15.62 -3.63
N MET A 195 -10.63 -16.68 -2.85
CA MET A 195 -11.01 -16.58 -1.44
C MET A 195 -9.75 -16.49 -0.58
N GLY A 196 -9.65 -15.44 0.24
CA GLY A 196 -8.65 -15.40 1.30
C GLY A 196 -9.02 -16.31 2.47
N ARG A 197 -8.27 -16.21 3.57
CA ARG A 197 -8.62 -16.86 4.83
C ARG A 197 -10.01 -16.42 5.27
N HIS A 198 -10.92 -17.38 5.43
CA HIS A 198 -12.28 -17.13 5.88
C HIS A 198 -12.68 -18.16 6.93
N PHE A 199 -13.57 -17.80 7.84
CA PHE A 199 -14.05 -18.70 8.87
C PHE A 199 -15.27 -19.47 8.36
N ASP A 200 -15.17 -20.78 8.28
CA ASP A 200 -16.30 -21.65 7.99
C ASP A 200 -17.10 -21.86 9.29
N ARG A 201 -18.29 -21.27 9.35
CA ARG A 201 -19.20 -21.39 10.50
C ARG A 201 -19.70 -22.82 10.72
N ARG A 202 -19.88 -23.61 9.66
CA ARG A 202 -20.36 -24.99 9.75
C ARG A 202 -19.28 -25.89 10.33
N ARG A 203 -18.05 -25.73 9.87
CA ARG A 203 -16.90 -26.54 10.30
C ARG A 203 -16.15 -25.96 11.51
N ARG A 204 -16.59 -24.80 12.03
CA ARG A 204 -15.93 -23.99 13.07
C ARG A 204 -14.41 -23.86 12.91
N ARG A 205 -13.93 -23.79 11.67
CA ARG A 205 -12.49 -23.71 11.36
C ARG A 205 -12.22 -22.65 10.32
N TRP A 206 -11.01 -22.11 10.36
CA TRP A 206 -10.54 -21.22 9.32
C TRP A 206 -10.14 -22.04 8.09
N LEU A 207 -10.66 -21.65 6.93
CA LEU A 207 -10.35 -22.20 5.62
C LEU A 207 -9.55 -21.18 4.80
N GLY A 208 -8.71 -21.67 3.89
CA GLY A 208 -7.84 -20.87 3.02
C GLY A 208 -6.44 -20.65 3.60
N ALA A 209 -5.49 -20.29 2.73
CA ALA A 209 -4.15 -19.88 3.16
C ALA A 209 -4.24 -18.63 4.04
N GLY A 210 -3.32 -18.43 4.98
CA GLY A 210 -3.28 -17.36 5.99
C GLY A 210 -3.27 -15.90 5.49
N TRP A 211 -3.62 -15.68 4.22
CA TRP A 211 -3.51 -14.47 3.44
C TRP A 211 -4.88 -13.95 3.01
N GLY A 212 -4.94 -12.73 2.47
CA GLY A 212 -6.17 -12.13 1.96
C GLY A 212 -6.60 -12.72 0.61
N PRO A 213 -7.75 -12.28 0.06
CA PRO A 213 -8.17 -12.71 -1.26
C PRO A 213 -7.19 -12.20 -2.32
N VAL A 214 -6.90 -13.03 -3.32
CA VAL A 214 -6.24 -12.60 -4.55
C VAL A 214 -7.21 -11.68 -5.28
N ARG A 215 -6.68 -10.56 -5.77
CA ARG A 215 -7.48 -9.57 -6.49
C ARG A 215 -6.89 -9.32 -7.86
N ARG A 216 -7.68 -8.72 -8.74
CA ARG A 216 -7.25 -8.28 -10.06
C ARG A 216 -7.70 -6.86 -10.30
N LEU A 217 -6.78 -6.01 -10.77
CA LEU A 217 -7.12 -4.67 -11.22
C LEU A 217 -7.74 -4.72 -12.61
N SER A 218 -8.69 -3.83 -12.86
CA SER A 218 -9.26 -3.64 -14.20
C SER A 218 -8.30 -2.84 -15.07
N PHE A 219 -8.26 -3.15 -16.36
CA PHE A 219 -7.52 -2.35 -17.34
C PHE A 219 -8.09 -0.93 -17.47
N GLN A 220 -9.35 -0.69 -17.05
CA GLN A 220 -9.92 0.65 -16.94
C GLN A 220 -9.10 1.56 -16.02
N LEU A 221 -8.46 1.03 -14.97
CA LEU A 221 -7.57 1.83 -14.12
C LEU A 221 -6.33 2.28 -14.90
N VAL A 222 -5.73 1.38 -15.67
CA VAL A 222 -4.57 1.70 -16.52
C VAL A 222 -4.94 2.78 -17.54
N ARG A 223 -6.16 2.71 -18.07
CA ARG A 223 -6.72 3.73 -18.96
C ARG A 223 -6.93 5.07 -18.29
N ALA A 224 -7.52 5.08 -17.09
CA ALA A 224 -7.70 6.32 -16.33
C ALA A 224 -6.35 6.98 -15.98
N LEU A 225 -5.30 6.18 -15.79
CA LEU A 225 -3.94 6.67 -15.59
C LEU A 225 -3.27 7.15 -16.90
N GLY A 226 -3.83 6.90 -18.08
CA GLY A 226 -3.21 7.23 -19.37
C GLY A 226 -1.87 6.53 -19.54
N LEU A 227 -1.82 5.22 -19.27
CA LEU A 227 -0.63 4.37 -19.31
C LEU A 227 -0.76 3.15 -20.23
N GLU A 228 -1.84 3.05 -21.00
CA GLU A 228 -2.21 1.90 -21.84
C GLU A 228 -1.05 1.43 -22.72
N VAL A 229 -0.51 2.34 -23.53
CA VAL A 229 0.56 2.05 -24.50
C VAL A 229 1.82 1.54 -23.79
N SER A 230 2.21 2.21 -22.70
CA SER A 230 3.36 1.79 -21.91
C SER A 230 3.13 0.46 -21.19
N TRP A 231 1.90 0.19 -20.75
CA TRP A 231 1.53 -1.05 -20.07
C TRP A 231 1.54 -2.23 -21.03
N ASP A 232 0.98 -2.07 -22.22
CA ASP A 232 0.98 -3.10 -23.25
C ASP A 232 2.41 -3.42 -23.73
N ARG A 233 3.27 -2.40 -23.86
CA ARG A 233 4.68 -2.60 -24.19
C ARG A 233 5.37 -3.47 -23.14
N GLU A 234 5.20 -3.16 -21.87
CA GLU A 234 5.84 -3.91 -20.78
C GLU A 234 5.26 -5.32 -20.65
N ARG A 235 3.95 -5.47 -20.85
CA ARG A 235 3.27 -6.76 -20.92
C ARG A 235 3.82 -7.64 -22.05
N ARG A 236 3.99 -7.09 -23.25
CA ARG A 236 4.59 -7.80 -24.39
C ARG A 236 6.04 -8.18 -24.11
N ARG A 237 6.82 -7.29 -23.50
CA ARG A 237 8.21 -7.57 -23.11
C ARG A 237 8.27 -8.76 -22.14
N LYS A 238 7.43 -8.76 -21.10
CA LYS A 238 7.38 -9.84 -20.11
C LYS A 238 6.92 -11.17 -20.73
N ASN A 239 5.91 -11.14 -21.60
CA ASN A 239 5.45 -12.34 -22.30
C ASN A 239 6.55 -12.91 -23.22
N ARG A 240 7.29 -12.06 -23.94
CA ARG A 240 8.44 -12.48 -24.77
C ARG A 240 9.56 -13.11 -23.94
N GLN A 241 9.83 -12.57 -22.76
CA GLN A 241 10.81 -13.13 -21.83
C GLN A 241 10.37 -14.49 -21.28
N ALA A 242 9.07 -14.66 -20.99
CA ALA A 242 8.52 -15.93 -20.55
C ALA A 242 8.47 -17.00 -21.66
N SER A 243 8.29 -16.59 -22.92
CA SER A 243 8.27 -17.50 -24.07
C SER A 243 9.66 -17.79 -24.66
N ALA A 244 10.72 -17.12 -24.21
CA ALA A 244 12.06 -17.38 -24.70
C ALA A 244 12.51 -18.77 -24.23
N PRO A 245 12.92 -19.69 -25.12
CA PRO A 245 13.40 -20.99 -24.72
C PRO A 245 14.60 -20.81 -23.77
N SER A 246 14.59 -21.53 -22.65
CA SER A 246 15.75 -21.58 -21.75
C SER A 246 16.95 -21.99 -22.59
N ARG A 247 17.86 -21.05 -22.84
CA ARG A 247 19.04 -21.29 -23.66
C ARG A 247 19.93 -22.26 -22.88
N SER A 248 19.78 -23.55 -23.15
CA SER A 248 20.70 -24.58 -22.68
C SER A 248 22.12 -24.14 -23.07
N PRO A 249 23.12 -24.24 -22.19
CA PRO A 249 24.49 -23.96 -22.59
C PRO A 249 24.84 -24.96 -23.69
N SER A 250 24.95 -24.46 -24.93
CA SER A 250 25.46 -25.24 -26.05
C SER A 250 26.86 -25.74 -25.67
N PRO A 251 27.18 -27.03 -25.88
CA PRO A 251 28.51 -27.55 -25.58
C PRO A 251 29.57 -26.73 -26.33
N PRO A 252 30.74 -26.50 -25.72
CA PRO A 252 31.80 -25.72 -26.35
C PRO A 252 32.19 -26.39 -27.67
N THR A 253 32.11 -25.64 -28.76
CA THR A 253 32.63 -26.04 -30.07
C THR A 253 34.12 -26.35 -29.91
N PRO A 254 34.63 -27.52 -30.33
CA PRO A 254 36.05 -27.80 -30.26
C PRO A 254 36.80 -26.82 -31.17
N VAL A 255 37.70 -26.05 -30.57
CA VAL A 255 38.64 -25.17 -31.27
C VAL A 255 39.56 -26.07 -32.12
N PRO A 256 39.72 -25.83 -33.43
CA PRO A 256 40.71 -26.58 -34.19
C PRO A 256 42.11 -26.16 -33.73
N THR A 257 42.84 -27.11 -33.14
CA THR A 257 44.26 -27.00 -32.85
C THR A 257 45.02 -26.82 -34.17
N THR A 258 45.34 -25.58 -34.54
CA THR A 258 46.32 -25.32 -35.60
C THR A 258 47.70 -25.67 -35.08
N GLY A 259 48.24 -26.76 -35.64
CA GLY A 259 49.59 -27.22 -35.40
C GLY A 259 50.64 -26.16 -35.71
N ARG A 260 51.59 -26.05 -34.80
CA ARG A 260 52.84 -25.30 -34.93
C ARG A 260 53.69 -25.94 -36.03
N ARG A 261 54.05 -25.19 -37.07
CA ARG A 261 55.23 -25.47 -37.91
C ARG A 261 56.31 -24.41 -37.63
N PRO A 262 57.57 -24.80 -37.43
CA PRO A 262 58.69 -23.88 -37.33
C PRO A 262 59.33 -23.65 -38.70
N GLY A 263 59.86 -22.44 -38.90
CA GLY A 263 60.71 -22.08 -40.05
C GLY A 263 60.06 -21.06 -40.98
N ASP A 264 60.44 -19.79 -40.84
CA ASP A 264 61.33 -19.16 -41.83
C ASP A 264 61.57 -17.68 -41.47
N ASP A 265 62.85 -17.38 -41.29
CA ASP A 265 63.41 -16.04 -41.29
C ASP A 265 63.13 -15.36 -42.65
N ARG A 266 62.69 -14.10 -42.63
CA ARG A 266 63.22 -13.05 -43.51
C ARG A 266 62.68 -11.67 -43.13
N SER A 267 63.64 -10.78 -42.94
CA SER A 267 63.56 -9.33 -42.91
C SER A 267 62.79 -8.73 -44.08
N ASN A 268 62.01 -7.67 -43.84
CA ASN A 268 62.16 -6.46 -44.64
C ASN A 268 61.65 -5.20 -43.93
N ALA A 269 62.44 -4.14 -44.10
CA ALA A 269 62.22 -2.80 -43.58
C ALA A 269 61.34 -1.94 -44.50
N ALA A 270 60.84 -0.85 -43.92
CA ALA A 270 60.39 0.40 -44.55
C ALA A 270 59.10 0.38 -45.39
N ASN A 271 58.03 1.01 -44.87
CA ASN A 271 57.72 2.40 -45.24
C ASN A 271 56.53 2.94 -44.44
N GLY A 272 56.67 4.16 -43.96
CA GLY A 272 55.66 4.85 -43.17
C GLY A 272 54.49 5.36 -44.01
N ARG A 273 53.29 5.28 -43.42
CA ARG A 273 52.28 6.33 -43.55
C ARG A 273 51.32 6.25 -42.38
N ALA A 274 51.45 7.20 -41.46
CA ALA A 274 50.53 7.40 -40.35
C ALA A 274 49.14 7.75 -40.91
N THR A 275 48.17 6.85 -40.70
CA THR A 275 46.74 7.17 -40.81
C THR A 275 46.18 7.02 -39.40
N THR A 276 45.92 8.16 -38.76
CA THR A 276 45.24 8.24 -37.47
C THR A 276 43.79 7.79 -37.63
N VAL A 277 43.49 6.58 -37.14
CA VAL A 277 42.12 6.08 -36.94
C VAL A 277 41.66 6.51 -35.53
N PRO A 278 40.44 7.06 -35.35
CA PRO A 278 39.96 7.48 -34.03
C PRO A 278 39.74 6.26 -33.11
N PRO A 279 39.82 6.43 -31.77
CA PRO A 279 39.68 5.31 -30.85
C PRO A 279 38.26 4.75 -30.88
N HIS A 280 38.14 3.49 -31.24
CA HIS A 280 36.92 2.73 -31.06
C HIS A 280 36.72 2.53 -29.55
N PHE A 281 35.64 3.08 -28.99
CA PHE A 281 35.24 2.84 -27.60
C PHE A 281 35.09 1.33 -27.39
N ALA A 282 35.96 0.74 -26.56
CA ALA A 282 35.79 -0.62 -26.09
C ALA A 282 34.50 -0.68 -25.24
N PRO A 283 33.56 -1.60 -25.51
CA PRO A 283 32.42 -1.81 -24.62
C PRO A 283 32.93 -2.25 -23.24
N PRO A 284 32.28 -1.85 -22.14
CA PRO A 284 32.68 -2.25 -20.80
C PRO A 284 32.68 -3.78 -20.69
N ALA A 285 33.76 -4.34 -20.14
CA ALA A 285 33.93 -5.77 -19.94
C ALA A 285 32.71 -6.34 -19.21
N VAL A 286 32.03 -7.28 -19.84
CA VAL A 286 30.91 -8.02 -19.24
C VAL A 286 31.49 -8.84 -18.08
N PRO A 287 31.05 -8.64 -16.82
CA PRO A 287 31.59 -9.37 -15.69
C PRO A 287 31.34 -10.86 -15.89
N THR A 288 32.35 -11.69 -15.58
CA THR A 288 32.30 -13.12 -15.81
C THR A 288 31.17 -13.76 -14.98
N PRO A 289 30.60 -14.91 -15.41
CA PRO A 289 29.54 -15.59 -14.65
C PRO A 289 29.95 -15.96 -13.21
N ALA A 290 31.24 -16.05 -12.91
CA ALA A 290 31.77 -16.26 -11.56
C ALA A 290 31.66 -14.99 -10.70
N GLU A 291 32.03 -13.83 -11.25
CA GLU A 291 31.92 -12.51 -10.58
C GLU A 291 30.45 -12.09 -10.37
N GLN A 292 29.52 -12.58 -11.19
CA GLN A 292 28.08 -12.37 -11.00
C GLN A 292 27.45 -13.33 -9.96
N ARG A 293 28.11 -14.45 -9.62
CA ARG A 293 27.59 -15.45 -8.66
C ARG A 293 27.90 -15.07 -7.21
N GLU A 294 29.07 -14.47 -6.95
CA GLU A 294 29.49 -13.92 -5.65
C GLU A 294 28.44 -12.97 -5.01
N PRO A 295 27.94 -11.92 -5.70
CA PRO A 295 26.94 -11.01 -5.14
C PRO A 295 25.56 -11.68 -4.94
N VAL A 296 25.23 -12.70 -5.73
CA VAL A 296 23.97 -13.45 -5.61
C VAL A 296 23.99 -14.43 -4.42
N GLN A 297 25.14 -15.03 -4.12
CA GLN A 297 25.31 -15.90 -2.95
C GLN A 297 25.31 -15.10 -1.65
N THR A 298 26.02 -13.96 -1.62
CA THR A 298 26.00 -13.05 -0.45
C THR A 298 24.60 -12.46 -0.23
N LEU A 299 23.85 -12.14 -1.28
CA LEU A 299 22.45 -11.71 -1.14
C LEU A 299 21.55 -12.83 -0.61
N ARG A 300 21.70 -14.07 -1.08
CA ARG A 300 20.97 -15.24 -0.55
C ARG A 300 21.26 -15.50 0.93
N GLN A 301 22.52 -15.40 1.34
CA GLN A 301 22.91 -15.56 2.75
C GLN A 301 22.32 -14.45 3.63
N ARG A 302 22.33 -13.19 3.18
CA ARG A 302 21.71 -12.06 3.90
C ARG A 302 20.19 -12.19 4.02
N LEU A 303 19.51 -12.65 2.95
CA LEU A 303 18.07 -12.90 2.99
C LEU A 303 17.71 -14.11 3.87
N GLY A 304 18.52 -15.17 3.86
CA GLY A 304 18.38 -16.32 4.75
C GLY A 304 18.55 -15.96 6.22
N ALA A 305 19.58 -15.17 6.55
CA ALA A 305 19.82 -14.67 7.91
C ALA A 305 18.68 -13.77 8.42
N ARG A 306 18.15 -12.89 7.55
CA ARG A 306 17.00 -12.03 7.88
C ARG A 306 15.70 -12.84 8.06
N ALA A 307 15.50 -13.88 7.26
CA ALA A 307 14.38 -14.80 7.41
C ALA A 307 14.47 -15.58 8.73
N ALA A 308 15.67 -16.05 9.11
CA ALA A 308 15.92 -16.74 10.37
C ALA A 308 15.71 -15.83 11.59
N SER A 309 16.21 -14.60 11.58
CA SER A 309 15.94 -13.58 12.61
C SER A 309 14.44 -13.29 12.74
N SER A 310 13.74 -13.12 11.61
CA SER A 310 12.27 -12.93 11.65
C SER A 310 11.51 -14.15 12.19
N ALA A 311 12.05 -15.35 12.02
CA ALA A 311 11.44 -16.58 12.54
C ALA A 311 11.67 -16.71 14.06
N ALA A 312 12.88 -16.37 14.54
CA ALA A 312 13.20 -16.29 15.96
C ALA A 312 12.34 -15.25 16.68
N GLU A 313 12.16 -14.07 16.08
CA GLU A 313 11.27 -13.02 16.61
C GLU A 313 9.81 -13.50 16.69
N ARG A 314 9.30 -14.18 15.66
CA ARG A 314 7.94 -14.76 15.67
C ARG A 314 7.79 -15.84 16.75
N HIS A 315 8.82 -16.65 16.97
CA HIS A 315 8.84 -17.67 18.02
C HIS A 315 8.82 -17.03 19.42
N ALA A 316 9.67 -16.03 19.66
CA ALA A 316 9.72 -15.30 20.93
C ALA A 316 8.39 -14.60 21.27
N VAL A 317 7.73 -14.00 20.26
CA VAL A 317 6.39 -13.40 20.43
C VAL A 317 5.33 -14.45 20.73
N ALA A 318 5.38 -15.61 20.06
CA ALA A 318 4.44 -16.71 20.31
C ALA A 318 4.60 -17.28 21.73
N GLU A 319 5.84 -17.45 22.19
CA GLU A 319 6.18 -17.92 23.52
C GLU A 319 5.76 -16.93 24.62
N ARG A 320 6.00 -15.63 24.41
CA ARG A 320 5.50 -14.56 25.29
C ARG A 320 3.98 -14.58 25.41
N ASN A 321 3.27 -14.74 24.29
CA ASN A 321 1.81 -14.81 24.29
C ASN A 321 1.28 -16.06 25.00
N ARG A 322 1.98 -17.19 24.87
CA ARG A 322 1.66 -18.42 25.62
C ARG A 322 1.80 -18.21 27.13
N ARG A 323 2.89 -17.58 27.56
CA ARG A 323 3.13 -17.28 28.98
C ARG A 323 2.11 -16.29 29.55
N ILE A 324 1.69 -15.29 28.77
CA ILE A 324 0.57 -14.40 29.15
C ILE A 324 -0.72 -15.21 29.35
N ALA A 325 -1.01 -16.17 28.48
CA ALA A 325 -2.23 -16.99 28.58
C ALA A 325 -2.21 -17.92 29.81
N GLU A 326 -1.04 -18.49 30.14
CA GLU A 326 -0.84 -19.32 31.34
C GLU A 326 -1.03 -18.48 32.62
N LEU A 327 -0.42 -17.29 32.70
CA LEU A 327 -0.58 -16.40 33.86
C LEU A 327 -2.01 -15.84 34.00
N LEU A 328 -2.72 -15.63 32.89
CA LEU A 328 -4.15 -15.28 32.93
C LEU A 328 -5.02 -16.43 33.45
N ALA A 329 -4.66 -17.69 33.15
CA ALA A 329 -5.37 -18.86 33.65
C ALA A 329 -5.16 -19.08 35.17
N GLU A 330 -4.04 -18.59 35.70
CA GLU A 330 -3.73 -18.57 37.14
C GLU A 330 -4.48 -17.45 37.90
N GLY A 331 -5.25 -16.60 37.21
CA GLY A 331 -6.07 -15.55 37.83
C GLY A 331 -5.31 -14.26 38.20
N LEU A 332 -4.08 -14.09 37.71
CA LEU A 332 -3.27 -12.90 37.96
C LEU A 332 -3.84 -11.66 37.27
N THR A 333 -3.70 -10.51 37.92
CA THR A 333 -4.11 -9.23 37.35
C THR A 333 -3.14 -8.77 36.25
N PRO A 334 -3.57 -7.93 35.30
CA PRO A 334 -2.69 -7.44 34.22
C PRO A 334 -1.43 -6.70 34.67
N ALA A 335 -1.41 -6.14 35.88
CA ALA A 335 -0.23 -5.50 36.47
C ALA A 335 0.80 -6.53 36.95
N GLU A 336 0.34 -7.59 37.62
CA GLU A 336 1.18 -8.69 38.11
C GLU A 336 1.76 -9.52 36.95
N ILE A 337 0.99 -9.70 35.86
CA ILE A 337 1.46 -10.38 34.66
C ILE A 337 2.62 -9.62 34.00
N ARG A 338 2.56 -8.29 33.95
CA ARG A 338 3.65 -7.48 33.39
C ARG A 338 4.91 -7.62 34.23
N GLN A 339 4.78 -7.50 35.55
CA GLN A 339 5.89 -7.65 36.49
C GLN A 339 6.55 -9.04 36.36
N ARG A 340 5.76 -10.12 36.30
CA ARG A 340 6.25 -11.49 36.10
C ARG A 340 6.95 -11.75 34.76
N LEU A 341 6.57 -11.00 33.71
CA LEU A 341 7.22 -11.10 32.39
C LEU A 341 8.53 -10.31 32.33
N ASP A 342 8.63 -9.22 33.09
CA ASP A 342 9.83 -8.40 33.16
C ASP A 342 10.90 -9.05 34.09
N ASP A 343 10.48 -9.81 35.09
CA ASP A 343 11.36 -10.57 36.00
C ASP A 343 11.88 -11.90 35.40
N ALA A 344 11.38 -12.33 34.24
CA ALA A 344 11.83 -13.57 33.60
C ALA A 344 13.21 -13.36 32.94
N PRO A 345 14.17 -14.30 33.11
CA PRO A 345 15.49 -14.18 32.50
C PRO A 345 15.35 -14.11 30.98
N GLN A 346 15.86 -13.04 30.37
CA GLN A 346 15.93 -12.90 28.92
C GLN A 346 16.85 -14.00 28.37
N PRO A 347 16.47 -14.67 27.26
CA PRO A 347 17.37 -15.59 26.59
C PRO A 347 18.64 -14.85 26.12
N PRO A 348 19.80 -15.53 26.11
CA PRO A 348 21.08 -14.91 25.74
C PRO A 348 21.14 -14.40 24.31
#